data_AF-Q0RUT8-F1
#
_entry.id   AF-Q0RUT8-F1
#
_cell.length_a   1.000
_cell.length_b   1.000
_cell.length_c   1.000
_cell.angle_alpha   90.00
_cell.angle_beta   90.00
_cell.angle_gamma   90.00
#
_symmetry.space_group_name_H-M   'P 1'
#
loop_
_entity.id
_entity.type
_entity.pdbx_description
1 polymer ?
#
loop_
_entity_poly.entity_id
_entity_poly.type
_entity_poly.pdbx_seq_one_letter_code
_entity_poly.pdbx_strand_id
1 'polypeptide(L)'
;MVIDESHNLTNVGTQNNELARVLAPNTEALILASATPHNGREESFAELLRLLDPTMVAPDGTFTKQDVETLLIRRHRHHPEVAAEVGGDWAERAEPVHRLVQPSPAEDAVAAELSLPSRPYTE
;
A
#
# COMPACT_ATOMS: atom_id res chain seq x y z
N MET A 1 10.12 14.84 -9.86
CA MET A 1 9.21 14.81 -8.70
C MET A 1 9.40 13.51 -7.95
N VAL A 2 9.38 13.54 -6.61
CA VAL A 2 9.42 12.34 -5.77
C VAL A 2 8.16 12.33 -4.92
N ILE A 3 7.44 11.21 -4.89
CA ILE A 3 6.28 11.02 -4.01
C ILE A 3 6.57 9.85 -3.09
N ASP A 4 6.63 10.16 -1.80
CA ASP A 4 6.79 9.17 -0.74
C ASP A 4 5.43 8.62 -0.31
N GLU A 5 5.43 7.39 0.20
CA GLU A 5 4.23 6.61 0.51
C GLU A 5 3.17 6.65 -0.61
N SER A 6 3.62 6.37 -1.84
CA SER A 6 2.82 6.45 -3.06
C SER A 6 1.58 5.56 -3.07
N HIS A 7 1.47 4.62 -2.13
CA HIS A 7 0.24 3.85 -1.90
C HIS A 7 -0.96 4.76 -1.56
N ASN A 8 -0.73 5.98 -1.06
CA ASN A 8 -1.77 6.99 -0.84
C ASN A 8 -2.39 7.52 -2.14
N LEU A 9 -1.75 7.32 -3.29
CA LEU A 9 -2.23 7.76 -4.60
C LEU A 9 -3.22 6.77 -5.22
N THR A 10 -3.32 5.54 -4.72
CA THR A 10 -4.12 4.49 -5.38
C THR A 10 -5.64 4.65 -5.19
N ASN A 11 -6.04 5.57 -4.30
CA ASN A 11 -7.45 5.84 -4.04
C ASN A 11 -7.97 6.88 -5.04
N VAL A 12 -8.57 6.38 -6.13
CA VAL A 12 -9.22 7.20 -7.15
C VAL A 12 -10.27 8.12 -6.53
N GLY A 13 -10.30 9.38 -6.97
CA GLY A 13 -11.22 10.41 -6.46
C GLY A 13 -10.74 11.13 -5.20
N THR A 14 -9.55 10.81 -4.68
CA THR A 14 -8.89 11.62 -3.64
C THR A 14 -8.14 12.78 -4.27
N GLN A 15 -7.99 13.89 -3.52
CA GLN A 15 -7.20 15.05 -3.97
C GLN A 15 -5.74 14.68 -4.30
N ASN A 16 -5.17 13.72 -3.57
CA ASN A 16 -3.80 13.24 -3.83
C ASN A 16 -3.71 12.49 -5.17
N ASN A 17 -4.69 11.64 -5.49
CA ASN A 17 -4.75 10.96 -6.78
C ASN A 17 -4.87 11.97 -7.94
N GLU A 18 -5.80 12.92 -7.83
CA GLU A 18 -6.00 13.96 -8.85
C GLU A 18 -4.74 14.82 -9.04
N LEU A 19 -4.11 15.23 -7.94
CA LEU A 19 -2.86 15.99 -8.00
C LEU A 19 -1.75 15.21 -8.71
N ALA A 20 -1.58 13.93 -8.38
CA ALA A 20 -0.58 13.09 -9.03
C ALA A 20 -0.85 12.91 -10.54
N ARG A 21 -2.12 12.74 -10.95
CA ARG A 21 -2.50 12.64 -12.37
C ARG A 21 -2.18 13.89 -13.16
N VAL A 22 -2.30 15.07 -12.54
CA VAL A 22 -1.94 16.34 -13.18
C VAL A 22 -0.43 16.52 -13.23
N LEU A 23 0.29 16.22 -12.15
CA LEU A 23 1.72 16.52 -12.07
C LEU A 23 2.61 15.49 -12.77
N ALA A 24 2.23 14.21 -12.79
CA ALA A 24 3.06 13.14 -13.35
C ALA A 24 3.42 13.34 -14.83
N PRO A 25 2.49 13.72 -15.75
CA PRO A 25 2.83 13.98 -17.15
C PRO A 25 3.63 15.28 -17.35
N ASN A 26 3.63 16.17 -16.36
CA ASN A 26 4.23 17.51 -16.42
C ASN A 26 5.60 17.57 -15.71
N THR A 27 6.14 16.43 -15.26
CA THR A 27 7.48 16.36 -14.67
C THR A 27 8.42 15.59 -15.60
N GLU A 28 9.67 16.02 -15.67
CA GLU A 28 10.69 15.35 -16.49
C GLU A 28 11.03 13.94 -15.96
N ALA A 29 10.93 13.74 -14.65
CA ALA A 29 11.19 12.46 -14.01
C ALA A 29 10.28 12.27 -12.78
N LEU A 30 9.71 11.08 -12.62
CA LEU A 30 8.86 10.71 -11.48
C LEU A 30 9.47 9.51 -10.73
N ILE A 31 9.59 9.65 -9.41
CA ILE A 31 9.97 8.55 -8.51
C ILE A 31 8.83 8.35 -7.51
N LEU A 32 8.33 7.12 -7.43
CA LEU A 32 7.35 6.70 -6.43
C LEU A 32 8.05 5.82 -5.41
N ALA A 33 8.08 6.25 -4.15
CA ALA A 33 8.59 5.47 -3.04
C ALA A 33 7.42 4.88 -2.23
N SER A 34 7.46 3.59 -1.96
CA SER A 34 6.50 2.91 -1.09
C SER A 34 7.07 1.56 -0.63
N ALA A 35 6.89 1.24 0.65
CA ALA A 35 7.22 -0.08 1.18
C ALA A 35 6.23 -1.16 0.70
N THR A 36 4.98 -0.76 0.47
CA THR A 36 3.86 -1.62 0.05
C THR A 36 3.03 -0.88 -0.99
N PRO A 37 3.30 -1.04 -2.29
CA PRO A 37 2.80 -0.14 -3.33
C PRO A 37 1.30 -0.26 -3.62
N HIS A 38 0.55 -1.12 -2.93
CA HIS A 38 -0.90 -1.21 -3.06
C HIS A 38 -1.50 -1.89 -1.83
N ASN A 39 -2.82 -1.77 -1.68
CA ASN A 39 -3.60 -2.37 -0.60
C ASN A 39 -4.03 -3.83 -0.88
N GLY A 40 -3.27 -4.56 -1.70
CA GLY A 40 -3.60 -5.94 -2.11
C GLY A 40 -4.48 -6.07 -3.35
N ARG A 41 -4.96 -4.95 -3.92
CA ARG A 41 -5.72 -4.95 -5.19
C ARG A 41 -4.80 -4.69 -6.39
N GLU A 42 -4.98 -5.46 -7.46
CA GLU A 42 -4.18 -5.34 -8.69
C GLU A 42 -4.43 -4.01 -9.40
N GLU A 43 -5.68 -3.52 -9.41
CA GLU A 43 -6.06 -2.26 -10.04
C GLU A 43 -5.36 -1.08 -9.36
N SER A 44 -5.19 -1.16 -8.04
CA SER A 44 -4.50 -0.12 -7.26
C SER A 44 -3.01 -0.04 -7.63
N PHE A 45 -2.38 -1.18 -7.93
CA PHE A 45 -1.00 -1.20 -8.39
C PHE A 45 -0.87 -0.74 -9.85
N ALA A 46 -1.80 -1.16 -10.71
CA ALA A 46 -1.87 -0.73 -12.11
C ALA A 46 -1.95 0.81 -12.22
N GLU A 47 -2.70 1.47 -11.33
CA GLU A 47 -2.76 2.94 -11.31
C GLU A 47 -1.40 3.60 -11.01
N LEU A 48 -0.57 3.02 -10.13
CA LEU A 48 0.79 3.53 -9.91
C LEU A 48 1.68 3.32 -11.15
N LEU A 49 1.55 2.18 -11.81
CA LEU A 49 2.29 1.91 -13.05
C LEU A 49 1.89 2.92 -14.13
N ARG A 50 0.60 3.25 -14.27
CA ARG A 50 0.11 4.26 -15.23
C ARG A 50 0.67 5.66 -14.97
N LEU A 51 0.95 6.01 -13.71
CA LEU A 51 1.59 7.29 -13.37
C LEU A 51 3.06 7.33 -13.82
N LEU A 52 3.75 6.19 -13.81
CA LEU A 52 5.15 6.07 -14.25
C LEU A 52 5.25 5.96 -15.77
N ASP A 53 4.48 5.05 -16.37
CA ASP A 53 4.40 4.85 -17.81
C ASP A 53 2.99 4.32 -18.17
N PRO A 54 2.17 5.12 -18.87
CA PRO A 54 0.81 4.71 -19.23
C PRO A 54 0.76 3.55 -20.23
N THR A 55 1.86 3.24 -20.93
CA THR A 55 1.93 2.16 -21.93
C THR A 55 2.15 0.78 -21.32
N MET A 56 2.58 0.71 -20.06
CA MET A 56 2.86 -0.55 -19.34
C MET A 56 1.59 -1.26 -18.85
N VAL A 57 0.44 -0.59 -18.91
CA VAL A 57 -0.84 -1.16 -18.49
C VAL A 57 -1.81 -1.11 -19.66
N ALA A 58 -2.28 -2.28 -20.09
CA ALA A 58 -3.21 -2.44 -21.18
C ALA A 58 -4.55 -1.72 -20.91
N PRO A 59 -5.38 -1.48 -21.95
CA PRO A 59 -6.68 -0.80 -21.79
C PRO A 59 -7.64 -1.52 -20.82
N ASP A 60 -7.49 -2.84 -20.67
CA ASP A 60 -8.27 -3.66 -19.75
C ASP A 60 -7.71 -3.68 -18.32
N GLY A 61 -6.61 -2.96 -18.06
CA GLY A 61 -5.96 -2.88 -16.75
C GLY A 61 -4.91 -3.96 -16.49
N THR A 62 -4.68 -4.87 -17.44
CA THR A 62 -3.68 -5.95 -17.28
C THR A 62 -2.26 -5.47 -17.56
N PHE A 63 -1.29 -6.14 -16.94
CA PHE A 63 0.15 -5.92 -17.12
C PHE A 63 0.89 -7.22 -16.83
N THR A 64 2.12 -7.36 -17.30
CA THR A 64 2.96 -8.54 -17.08
C THR A 64 4.07 -8.27 -16.07
N LYS A 65 4.64 -9.33 -15.51
CA LYS A 65 5.81 -9.22 -14.62
C LYS A 65 7.00 -8.54 -15.32
N GLN A 66 7.17 -8.78 -16.62
CA GLN A 66 8.24 -8.19 -17.42
C GLN A 66 8.11 -6.66 -17.49
N ASP A 67 6.89 -6.15 -17.64
CA ASP A 67 6.61 -4.72 -17.66
C ASP A 67 7.03 -4.07 -16.33
N VAL A 68 6.68 -4.73 -15.23
CA VAL A 68 6.98 -4.27 -13.86
C VAL A 68 8.47 -4.30 -13.55
N GLU A 69 9.22 -5.30 -14.04
CA GLU A 69 10.66 -5.46 -13.75
C GLU A 69 11.50 -4.26 -14.21
N THR A 70 11.05 -3.53 -15.24
CA THR A 70 11.75 -2.34 -15.75
C THR A 70 11.49 -1.09 -14.90
N LEU A 71 10.35 -1.03 -14.20
CA LEU A 71 9.91 0.13 -13.43
C LEU A 71 10.12 -0.03 -11.92
N LEU A 72 10.22 -1.26 -11.42
CA LEU A 72 10.25 -1.56 -10.00
C LEU A 72 11.64 -2.00 -9.54
N ILE A 73 12.21 -1.23 -8.62
CA ILE A 73 13.36 -1.66 -7.83
C ILE A 73 12.88 -2.02 -6.43
N ARG A 74 13.00 -3.29 -6.05
CA ARG A 74 12.64 -3.77 -4.70
C ARG A 74 13.75 -4.63 -4.12
N ARG A 75 14.29 -4.18 -2.98
CA ARG A 75 15.27 -4.93 -2.17
C ARG A 75 14.65 -5.25 -0.82
N HIS A 76 14.83 -6.48 -0.36
CA HIS A 76 14.43 -6.90 0.98
C HIS A 76 15.65 -6.95 1.90
N ARG A 77 15.44 -7.01 3.22
CA ARG A 77 16.52 -6.97 4.23
C ARG A 77 17.60 -8.06 4.08
N HIS A 78 17.28 -9.16 3.42
CA HIS A 78 18.21 -10.27 3.16
C HIS A 78 18.83 -10.22 1.75
N HIS A 79 18.54 -9.18 0.96
CA HIS A 79 19.15 -9.00 -0.35
C HIS A 79 20.67 -8.82 -0.19
N PRO A 80 21.52 -9.45 -1.02
CA PRO A 80 22.98 -9.40 -0.85
C PRO A 80 23.54 -7.97 -0.75
N GLU A 81 23.04 -7.06 -1.59
CA GLU A 81 23.45 -5.64 -1.57
C GLU A 81 23.06 -4.91 -0.27
N VAL A 82 21.95 -5.31 0.38
CA VAL A 82 21.52 -4.70 1.65
C VAL A 82 22.31 -5.33 2.80
N ALA A 83 22.47 -6.66 2.80
CA ALA A 83 23.22 -7.36 3.82
C ALA A 83 24.71 -6.98 3.85
N ALA A 84 25.31 -6.66 2.70
CA ALA A 84 26.70 -6.22 2.64
C ALA A 84 26.95 -4.89 3.36
N GLU A 85 25.98 -3.97 3.34
CA GLU A 85 26.09 -2.63 3.91
C GLU A 85 25.63 -2.55 5.38
N VAL A 86 24.60 -3.30 5.76
CA VAL A 86 23.95 -3.18 7.09
C VAL A 86 23.80 -4.52 7.83
N GLY A 87 24.33 -5.62 7.29
CA GLY A 87 24.04 -6.98 7.76
C GLY A 87 24.39 -7.30 9.22
N GLY A 88 25.29 -6.54 9.85
CA GLY A 88 25.63 -6.71 11.27
C GLY A 88 24.67 -6.03 12.25
N ASP A 89 23.91 -5.02 11.81
CA ASP A 89 23.11 -4.14 12.69
C ASP A 89 21.62 -4.51 12.73
N TRP A 90 21.15 -5.41 11.86
CA TRP A 90 19.75 -5.86 11.86
C TRP A 90 19.52 -6.88 12.97
N ALA A 91 18.84 -6.46 14.04
CA ALA A 91 18.28 -7.39 15.02
C ALA A 91 17.34 -8.39 14.32
N GLU A 92 17.48 -9.67 14.65
CA GLU A 92 16.52 -10.67 14.18
C GLU A 92 15.11 -10.32 14.66
N ARG A 93 14.12 -10.68 13.83
CA ARG A 93 12.72 -10.41 14.19
C ARG A 93 12.39 -11.28 15.40
N ALA A 94 12.16 -10.65 16.55
CA ALA A 94 11.69 -11.34 17.74
C ALA A 94 10.32 -11.98 17.47
N GLU A 95 10.08 -13.12 18.10
CA GLU A 95 8.77 -13.78 18.03
C GLU A 95 7.67 -12.85 18.57
N PRO A 96 6.53 -12.72 17.86
CA PRO A 96 5.41 -11.89 18.33
C PRO A 96 4.93 -12.32 19.72
N VAL A 97 4.93 -11.39 20.67
CA VAL A 97 4.38 -11.65 22.00
C VAL A 97 2.89 -11.31 22.00
N HIS A 98 2.06 -12.33 21.75
CA HIS A 98 0.60 -12.17 21.83
C HIS A 98 0.17 -12.04 23.29
N ARG A 99 -0.28 -10.86 23.70
CA ARG A 99 -0.85 -10.63 25.03
C ARG A 99 -2.35 -10.54 24.93
N LEU A 100 -3.03 -11.50 25.55
CA LEU A 100 -4.47 -11.42 25.74
C LEU A 100 -4.77 -10.39 26.82
N VAL A 101 -5.65 -9.44 26.50
CA VAL A 101 -6.11 -8.39 27.42
C VAL A 101 -7.59 -8.65 27.69
N GLN A 102 -7.96 -8.69 28.96
CA GLN A 102 -9.37 -8.80 29.34
C GLN A 102 -10.04 -7.44 29.11
N PRO A 103 -11.15 -7.38 28.35
CA PRO A 103 -11.91 -6.14 28.19
C PRO A 103 -12.48 -5.70 29.54
N SER A 104 -12.65 -4.40 29.70
CA SER A 104 -13.39 -3.83 30.81
C SER A 104 -14.90 -4.10 30.67
N PRO A 105 -15.68 -4.05 31.76
CA PRO A 105 -17.14 -4.22 31.68
C PRO A 105 -17.84 -3.24 30.73
N ALA A 106 -17.28 -2.04 30.54
CA ALA A 106 -17.83 -1.05 29.60
C ALA A 106 -17.55 -1.43 28.14
N GLU A 107 -16.36 -1.95 27.83
CA GLU A 107 -16.01 -2.45 26.49
C GLU A 107 -16.83 -3.69 26.13
N ASP A 108 -17.04 -4.60 27.09
CA ASP A 108 -17.91 -5.77 26.90
C ASP A 108 -19.38 -5.37 26.63
N ALA A 109 -19.88 -4.34 27.32
CA ALA A 109 -21.24 -3.84 27.07
C ALA A 109 -21.40 -3.29 25.65
N VAL A 110 -20.41 -2.52 25.17
CA VAL A 110 -20.40 -2.00 23.78
C VAL A 110 -20.27 -3.14 22.77
N ALA A 111 -19.39 -4.13 23.02
CA ALA A 111 -19.24 -5.28 22.15
C ALA A 111 -20.52 -6.12 22.07
N ALA A 112 -21.22 -6.32 23.21
CA ALA A 112 -22.50 -6.98 23.26
C ALA A 112 -23.56 -6.22 22.44
N GLU A 113 -23.62 -4.89 22.55
CA GLU A 113 -24.52 -4.04 21.75
C GLU A 113 -24.26 -4.20 20.25
N LEU A 114 -23.00 -4.10 19.81
CA LEU A 114 -22.61 -4.26 18.40
C LEU A 114 -22.88 -5.66 17.83
N SER A 115 -22.92 -6.68 18.70
CA SER A 115 -23.20 -8.07 18.31
C SER A 115 -24.69 -8.35 18.10
N LEU A 116 -25.57 -7.45 18.54
CA LEU A 116 -27.00 -7.59 18.31
C LEU A 116 -27.32 -7.35 16.82
N PRO A 117 -28.23 -8.14 16.21
CA PRO A 117 -28.69 -7.86 14.86
C PRO A 117 -29.30 -6.47 14.78
N SER A 118 -29.02 -5.74 13.70
CA SER A 118 -29.55 -4.40 13.46
C SER A 118 -31.06 -4.40 13.64
N ARG A 119 -31.58 -3.54 14.54
CA ARG A 119 -33.03 -3.40 14.74
C ARG A 119 -33.71 -3.09 13.41
N PRO A 120 -34.86 -3.72 13.09
CA PRO A 120 -35.63 -3.32 11.94
C PRO A 120 -36.01 -1.85 12.08
N TYR A 121 -35.80 -1.07 11.02
CA TYR A 121 -36.21 0.32 10.95
C TYR A 121 -37.73 0.38 11.05
N THR A 122 -38.27 0.88 12.15
CA THR A 122 -39.69 1.26 12.24
C THR A 122 -39.83 2.69 11.70
N GLU A 123 -40.63 2.83 10.65
CA GLU A 123 -41.12 4.10 10.10
C GLU A 123 -41.85 4.96 11.14
#